data_AF-A0A958JRT2-F1
#
_entry.id   AF-A0A958JRT2-F1
#
_cell.length_a   1.000
_cell.length_b   1.000
_cell.length_c   1.000
_cell.angle_alpha   90.00
_cell.angle_beta   90.00
_cell.angle_gamma   90.00
#
_symmetry.space_group_name_H-M   'P 1'
#
loop_
_entity.id
_entity.type
_entity.pdbx_description
1 polymer ?
#
loop_
_entity_poly.entity_id
_entity_poly.type
_entity_poly.pdbx_seq_one_letter_code
_entity_poly.pdbx_strand_id
1 'polypeptide(L)'
;MSSLHKPFSHIYIEEDVREVERTQQILERFPKAILVPIDHYKEVFNRNNQNFRFQKNSPQLILAKRRGEFFYPGSTIAPDFGASRFYYNTVVLNCLYDCEYCYLQGMFPSAHLVAFVNNEDFIEAIRAELRGKQSIYLCLSYDTDLLQALREASSPSWAAKSEDKAAPRDLFLLSDGAATWGEANLHLITKSLASIGKRSLFAYKTGRAGEATSALETLARSSGGAVFSVASEEEIASAATAHRQRPWRLEAFNVTGGSDVLIAGRPSAIYP
;
A
#
# COMPACT_ATOMS: atom_id res chain seq x y z
N MET A 1 -19.74 -11.52 15.51
CA MET A 1 -20.96 -11.79 14.72
C MET A 1 -20.54 -11.90 13.27
N SER A 2 -20.63 -13.08 12.64
CA SER A 2 -20.33 -13.21 11.21
C SER A 2 -21.45 -12.56 10.41
N SER A 3 -21.12 -11.72 9.43
CA SER A 3 -22.12 -11.20 8.50
C SER A 3 -22.77 -12.35 7.71
N LEU A 4 -24.07 -12.24 7.48
CA LEU A 4 -24.85 -13.20 6.68
C LEU A 4 -24.46 -13.18 5.19
N HIS A 5 -23.80 -12.11 4.73
CA HIS A 5 -23.45 -11.90 3.33
C HIS A 5 -21.94 -11.91 3.10
N LYS A 6 -21.50 -12.45 1.95
CA LYS A 6 -20.10 -12.34 1.52
C LYS A 6 -19.75 -10.90 1.13
N PRO A 7 -18.48 -10.47 1.29
CA PRO A 7 -17.99 -9.22 0.71
C PRO A 7 -18.34 -9.16 -0.78
N PHE A 8 -18.75 -7.98 -1.25
CA PHE A 8 -19.16 -7.71 -2.63
C PHE A 8 -20.28 -8.62 -3.15
N SER A 9 -21.17 -9.06 -2.26
CA SER A 9 -22.40 -9.76 -2.65
C SER A 9 -23.42 -8.84 -3.31
N HIS A 10 -23.30 -7.53 -3.09
CA HIS A 10 -24.08 -6.49 -3.73
C HIS A 10 -23.13 -5.47 -4.35
N ILE A 11 -23.47 -5.04 -5.57
CA ILE A 11 -22.78 -3.96 -6.27
C ILE A 11 -23.81 -2.89 -6.56
N TYR A 12 -23.64 -1.73 -5.95
CA TYR A 12 -24.43 -0.55 -6.25
C TYR A 12 -23.82 0.17 -7.46
N ILE A 13 -24.62 0.60 -8.42
CA ILE A 13 -24.12 1.15 -9.69
C ILE A 13 -24.89 2.42 -10.00
N GLU A 14 -24.18 3.54 -10.18
CA GLU A 14 -24.80 4.74 -10.73
C GLU A 14 -25.29 4.45 -12.16
N GLU A 15 -26.55 4.80 -12.47
CA GLU A 15 -27.15 4.47 -13.78
C GLU A 15 -26.34 5.04 -14.96
N ASP A 16 -25.69 6.19 -14.79
CA ASP A 16 -24.91 6.84 -15.84
C ASP A 16 -23.54 6.18 -16.11
N VAL A 17 -23.11 5.23 -15.29
CA VAL A 17 -21.90 4.43 -15.53
C VAL A 17 -22.17 2.96 -15.77
N ARG A 18 -23.44 2.54 -15.77
CA ARG A 18 -23.83 1.15 -15.97
C ARG A 18 -23.26 0.55 -17.25
N GLU A 19 -23.33 1.29 -18.36
CA GLU A 19 -22.90 0.84 -19.69
C GLU A 19 -21.43 1.18 -20.01
N VAL A 20 -20.68 1.73 -19.05
CA VAL A 20 -19.25 2.00 -19.23
C VAL A 20 -18.48 0.69 -19.32
N GLU A 21 -17.56 0.55 -20.28
CA GLU A 21 -16.77 -0.67 -20.49
C GLU A 21 -16.10 -1.17 -19.21
N ARG A 22 -15.48 -0.26 -18.45
CA ARG A 22 -14.84 -0.57 -17.17
C ARG A 22 -15.83 -1.12 -16.13
N THR A 23 -17.06 -0.62 -16.11
CA THR A 23 -18.12 -1.17 -15.25
C THR A 23 -18.38 -2.62 -15.64
N GLN A 24 -18.60 -2.91 -16.92
CA GLN A 24 -18.86 -4.27 -17.41
C GLN A 24 -17.71 -5.23 -17.09
N GLN A 25 -16.46 -4.82 -17.32
CA GLN A 25 -15.27 -5.59 -16.96
C GLN A 25 -15.17 -5.91 -15.45
N ILE A 26 -15.63 -4.99 -14.60
CA ILE A 26 -15.70 -5.23 -13.15
C ILE A 26 -16.82 -6.25 -12.86
N LEU A 27 -18.01 -6.07 -13.43
CA LEU A 27 -19.16 -6.94 -13.19
C LEU A 27 -18.93 -8.39 -13.62
N GLU A 28 -18.17 -8.62 -14.69
CA GLU A 28 -17.74 -9.97 -15.12
C GLU A 28 -17.00 -10.74 -14.02
N ARG A 29 -16.30 -10.04 -13.11
CA ARG A 29 -15.58 -10.64 -11.98
C ARG A 29 -16.50 -10.97 -10.80
N PHE A 30 -17.73 -10.47 -10.80
CA PHE A 30 -18.72 -10.67 -9.74
C PHE A 30 -20.03 -11.26 -10.29
N PRO A 31 -20.00 -12.43 -10.96
CA PRO A 31 -21.17 -12.99 -11.66
C PRO A 31 -22.33 -13.39 -10.72
N LYS A 32 -22.09 -13.43 -9.41
CA LYS A 32 -23.09 -13.77 -8.38
C LYS A 32 -23.54 -12.56 -7.56
N ALA A 33 -23.03 -11.37 -7.85
CA ALA A 33 -23.42 -10.18 -7.12
C ALA A 33 -24.80 -9.71 -7.54
N ILE A 34 -25.57 -9.24 -6.57
CA ILE A 34 -26.84 -8.56 -6.80
C ILE A 34 -26.52 -7.13 -7.22
N LEU A 35 -26.97 -6.75 -8.41
CA LEU A 35 -26.76 -5.41 -8.95
C LEU A 35 -27.89 -4.50 -8.49
N VAL A 36 -27.54 -3.39 -7.85
CA VAL A 36 -28.50 -2.42 -7.30
C VAL A 36 -28.30 -1.07 -8.00
N PRO A 37 -29.22 -0.63 -8.87
CA PRO A 37 -29.12 0.68 -9.48
C PRO A 37 -29.31 1.78 -8.44
N ILE A 38 -28.56 2.86 -8.57
CA ILE A 38 -28.65 4.07 -7.74
C ILE A 38 -28.48 5.32 -8.60
N ASP A 39 -28.97 6.47 -8.13
CA ASP A 39 -28.79 7.74 -8.84
C ASP A 39 -27.42 8.35 -8.51
N HIS A 40 -27.03 8.35 -7.22
CA HIS A 40 -25.74 8.87 -6.78
C HIS A 40 -25.12 8.05 -5.64
N TYR A 41 -23.81 7.80 -5.70
CA TYR A 41 -23.07 6.95 -4.74
C TYR A 41 -23.25 7.39 -3.28
N LYS A 42 -23.44 8.70 -3.05
CA LYS A 42 -23.67 9.30 -1.73
C LYS A 42 -24.96 8.83 -1.05
N GLU A 43 -25.96 8.36 -1.79
CA GLU A 43 -27.19 7.81 -1.20
C GLU A 43 -26.94 6.55 -0.39
N VAL A 44 -25.96 5.77 -0.82
CA VAL A 44 -25.50 4.56 -0.13
C VAL A 44 -24.34 4.90 0.80
N PHE A 45 -23.32 5.58 0.28
CA PHE A 45 -22.06 5.83 0.98
C PHE A 45 -22.21 6.83 2.13
N ASN A 46 -23.06 7.86 2.00
CA ASN A 46 -23.25 8.90 3.01
C ASN A 46 -24.59 8.78 3.77
N ARG A 47 -25.24 7.61 3.71
CA ARG A 47 -26.50 7.38 4.44
C ARG A 47 -26.31 7.60 5.94
N ASN A 48 -27.27 8.25 6.59
CA ASN A 48 -27.27 8.42 8.04
C ASN A 48 -27.44 7.09 8.79
N ASN A 49 -26.94 7.02 10.02
CA ASN A 49 -27.10 5.87 10.93
C ASN A 49 -26.52 4.54 10.39
N GLN A 50 -25.45 4.61 9.61
CA GLN A 50 -24.70 3.43 9.19
C GLN A 50 -23.81 2.89 10.33
N ASN A 51 -23.55 1.58 10.31
CA ASN A 51 -22.62 0.94 11.23
C ASN A 51 -21.39 0.45 10.47
N PHE A 52 -20.32 1.26 10.51
CA PHE A 52 -19.06 0.98 9.81
C PHE A 52 -18.48 -0.39 10.18
N ARG A 53 -18.42 -0.72 11.47
CA ARG A 53 -17.83 -1.99 11.95
C ARG A 53 -18.61 -3.21 11.49
N PHE A 54 -19.94 -3.11 11.45
CA PHE A 54 -20.76 -4.17 10.88
C PHE A 54 -20.51 -4.34 9.39
N GLN A 55 -20.46 -3.23 8.64
CA GLN A 55 -20.20 -3.25 7.21
C GLN A 55 -18.81 -3.77 6.85
N LYS A 56 -17.77 -3.60 7.69
CA LYS A 56 -16.45 -4.20 7.46
C LYS A 56 -16.44 -5.73 7.45
N ASN A 57 -17.42 -6.39 8.09
CA ASN A 57 -17.56 -7.85 7.98
C ASN A 57 -18.06 -8.30 6.60
N SER A 58 -18.64 -7.39 5.81
CA SER A 58 -19.16 -7.64 4.47
C SER A 58 -19.29 -6.32 3.70
N PRO A 59 -18.17 -5.74 3.25
CA PRO A 59 -18.20 -4.50 2.49
C PRO A 59 -18.82 -4.75 1.12
N GLN A 60 -19.60 -3.79 0.64
CA GLN A 60 -20.18 -3.81 -0.71
C GLN A 60 -19.39 -2.86 -1.61
N LEU A 61 -19.52 -3.07 -2.92
CA LEU A 61 -18.87 -2.25 -3.93
C LEU A 61 -19.90 -1.26 -4.48
N ILE A 62 -19.47 -0.03 -4.70
CA ILE A 62 -20.25 1.03 -5.32
C ILE A 62 -19.45 1.49 -6.56
N LEU A 63 -20.04 1.35 -7.74
CA LEU A 63 -19.47 1.82 -9.00
C LEU A 63 -20.13 3.16 -9.33
N ALA A 64 -19.31 4.20 -9.47
CA ALA A 64 -19.79 5.56 -9.54
C ALA A 64 -19.03 6.39 -10.58
N LYS A 65 -19.62 7.53 -10.98
CA LYS A 65 -18.93 8.55 -11.75
C LYS A 65 -18.35 9.62 -10.85
N ARG A 66 -17.06 9.92 -11.03
CA ARG A 66 -16.47 11.12 -10.44
C ARG A 66 -16.94 12.35 -11.21
N ARG A 67 -17.53 13.33 -10.51
CA ARG A 67 -17.98 14.60 -11.09
C ARG A 67 -17.23 15.76 -10.43
N GLY A 68 -16.75 16.72 -11.23
CA GLY A 68 -16.07 17.92 -10.74
C GLY A 68 -14.57 17.72 -10.52
N GLU A 69 -14.08 17.93 -9.30
CA GLU A 69 -12.64 17.85 -9.00
C GLU A 69 -12.11 16.42 -9.05
N PHE A 70 -11.19 16.16 -9.99
CA PHE A 70 -10.57 14.86 -10.22
C PHE A 70 -9.27 14.66 -9.42
N PHE A 71 -8.63 15.74 -9.01
CA PHE A 71 -7.45 15.74 -8.17
C PHE A 71 -7.41 17.04 -7.37
N TYR A 72 -6.62 17.02 -6.30
CA TYR A 72 -6.58 18.05 -5.28
C TYR A 72 -5.14 18.47 -4.99
N PRO A 73 -4.90 19.73 -4.58
CA PRO A 73 -3.58 20.13 -4.12
C PRO A 73 -3.17 19.29 -2.92
N GLY A 74 -1.93 18.81 -2.92
CA GLY A 74 -1.34 18.11 -1.79
C GLY A 74 -1.39 18.94 -0.51
N SER A 75 -1.53 18.25 0.64
CA SER A 75 -1.48 18.91 1.94
C SER A 75 -0.11 19.52 2.18
N THR A 76 -0.05 20.66 2.87
CA THR A 76 1.20 21.30 3.31
C THR A 76 1.98 20.47 4.33
N ILE A 77 1.35 19.43 4.88
CA ILE A 77 1.93 18.54 5.89
C ILE A 77 2.44 17.24 5.25
N ALA A 78 1.88 16.84 4.11
CA ALA A 78 2.30 15.62 3.43
C ALA A 78 3.61 15.88 2.67
N PRO A 79 4.56 14.91 2.68
CA PRO A 79 5.85 15.09 2.02
C PRO A 79 5.64 15.23 0.50
N ASP A 80 5.98 16.40 -0.02
CA ASP A 80 5.96 16.70 -1.46
C ASP A 80 7.23 16.22 -2.18
N PHE A 81 8.22 15.73 -1.44
CA PHE A 81 9.54 15.29 -1.92
C PHE A 81 10.25 16.32 -2.79
N GLY A 82 10.03 17.62 -2.51
CA GLY A 82 10.60 18.73 -3.29
C GLY A 82 9.87 19.00 -4.61
N ALA A 83 8.72 18.36 -4.85
CA ALA A 83 7.90 18.65 -6.01
C ALA A 83 7.19 20.00 -5.84
N SER A 84 7.47 20.94 -6.76
CA SER A 84 6.80 22.25 -6.79
C SER A 84 5.28 22.17 -7.03
N ARG A 85 4.79 21.01 -7.45
CA ARG A 85 3.41 20.76 -7.87
C ARG A 85 2.96 19.39 -7.41
N PHE A 86 2.50 19.34 -6.17
CA PHE A 86 2.04 18.14 -5.51
C PHE A 86 0.51 18.08 -5.51
N TYR A 87 -0.03 16.97 -6.00
CA TYR A 87 -1.46 16.69 -6.03
C TYR A 87 -1.74 15.27 -5.55
N TYR A 88 -2.98 15.02 -5.12
CA TYR A 88 -3.51 13.69 -4.91
C TYR A 88 -4.81 13.51 -5.71
N ASN A 89 -5.08 12.30 -6.18
CA ASN A 89 -6.41 11.95 -6.66
C ASN A 89 -7.02 10.84 -5.79
N THR A 90 -8.31 10.64 -5.95
CA THR A 90 -9.04 9.61 -5.21
C THR A 90 -9.91 8.83 -6.18
N VAL A 91 -9.29 7.85 -6.83
CA VAL A 91 -9.97 6.95 -7.78
C VAL A 91 -10.83 5.89 -7.07
N VAL A 92 -10.53 5.62 -5.80
CA VAL A 92 -11.29 4.74 -4.92
C VAL A 92 -11.49 5.42 -3.56
N LEU A 93 -12.71 5.37 -3.01
CA LEU A 93 -12.99 5.74 -1.62
C LEU A 93 -13.03 4.48 -0.75
N ASN A 94 -12.52 4.64 0.48
CA ASN A 94 -12.38 3.57 1.46
C ASN A 94 -11.35 2.51 1.08
N CYS A 95 -11.24 1.46 1.89
CA CYS A 95 -10.29 0.38 1.70
C CYS A 95 -10.94 -0.97 2.01
N LEU A 96 -10.50 -2.03 1.32
CA LEU A 96 -10.94 -3.39 1.60
C LEU A 96 -10.46 -3.87 2.98
N TYR A 97 -9.30 -3.37 3.43
CA TYR A 97 -8.70 -3.76 4.70
C TYR A 97 -9.38 -3.09 5.91
N ASP A 98 -9.34 -3.77 7.06
CA ASP A 98 -9.85 -3.28 8.35
C ASP A 98 -8.69 -3.08 9.35
N CYS A 99 -7.68 -2.30 8.98
CA CYS A 99 -6.54 -2.04 9.85
C CYS A 99 -7.00 -1.29 11.11
N GLU A 100 -6.61 -1.75 12.30
CA GLU A 100 -7.01 -1.14 13.59
C GLU A 100 -6.63 0.36 13.69
N TYR A 101 -5.57 0.77 13.01
CA TYR A 101 -5.04 2.14 13.00
C TYR A 101 -5.54 3.00 11.82
N CYS A 102 -6.46 2.51 10.99
CA CYS A 102 -6.85 3.21 9.77
C CYS A 102 -7.72 4.45 10.07
N TYR A 103 -7.23 5.64 9.73
CA TYR A 103 -7.99 6.88 9.94
C TYR A 103 -9.24 7.00 9.04
N LEU A 104 -9.28 6.28 7.91
CA LEU A 104 -10.47 6.27 7.03
C LEU A 104 -11.72 5.75 7.75
N GLN A 105 -11.55 4.98 8.83
CA GLN A 105 -12.67 4.53 9.67
C GLN A 105 -13.42 5.68 10.35
N GLY A 106 -12.76 6.83 10.56
CA GLY A 106 -13.36 8.05 11.09
C GLY A 106 -13.71 9.08 10.02
N MET A 107 -13.30 8.87 8.76
CA MET A 107 -13.49 9.83 7.67
C MET A 107 -14.84 9.70 6.96
N PHE A 108 -15.38 8.48 6.89
CA PHE A 108 -16.61 8.19 6.15
C PHE A 108 -17.63 7.46 7.03
N PRO A 109 -18.94 7.72 6.85
CA PRO A 109 -19.98 7.03 7.62
C PRO A 109 -20.21 5.58 7.15
N SER A 110 -19.65 5.17 6.00
CA SER A 110 -19.76 3.83 5.42
C SER A 110 -18.41 3.12 5.34
N ALA A 111 -18.42 1.78 5.45
CA ALA A 111 -17.29 0.90 5.17
C ALA A 111 -17.28 0.33 3.74
N HIS A 112 -18.26 0.69 2.89
CA HIS A 112 -18.32 0.27 1.49
C HIS A 112 -17.20 0.91 0.68
N LEU A 113 -16.77 0.22 -0.39
CA LEU A 113 -15.82 0.79 -1.35
C LEU A 113 -16.59 1.53 -2.43
N VAL A 114 -16.12 2.72 -2.80
CA VAL A 114 -16.56 3.40 -4.02
C VAL A 114 -15.42 3.35 -5.02
N ALA A 115 -15.64 2.77 -6.18
CA ALA A 115 -14.70 2.82 -7.30
C ALA A 115 -15.26 3.76 -8.37
N PHE A 116 -14.50 4.79 -8.72
CA PHE A 116 -14.85 5.65 -9.83
C PHE A 116 -14.40 5.00 -11.14
N VAL A 117 -15.31 4.87 -12.10
CA VAL A 117 -15.07 4.09 -13.33
C VAL A 117 -14.76 4.94 -14.55
N ASN A 118 -14.81 6.27 -14.42
CA ASN A 118 -14.50 7.24 -15.48
C ASN A 118 -13.04 7.73 -15.41
N ASN A 119 -12.06 6.81 -15.41
CA ASN A 119 -10.63 7.15 -15.30
C ASN A 119 -10.15 8.07 -16.43
N GLU A 120 -10.79 8.00 -17.59
CA GLU A 120 -10.52 8.84 -18.76
C GLU A 120 -10.67 10.32 -18.39
N ASP A 121 -11.69 10.67 -17.60
CA ASP A 121 -11.90 12.04 -17.13
C ASP A 121 -10.78 12.49 -16.17
N PHE A 122 -10.31 11.59 -15.29
CA PHE A 122 -9.16 11.87 -14.42
C PHE A 122 -7.89 12.11 -15.25
N ILE A 123 -7.64 11.27 -16.25
CA ILE A 123 -6.47 11.37 -17.12
C ILE A 123 -6.51 12.68 -17.91
N GLU A 124 -7.66 13.04 -18.49
CA GLU A 124 -7.82 14.29 -19.22
C GLU A 124 -7.64 15.52 -18.32
N ALA A 125 -8.16 15.47 -17.09
CA ALA A 125 -7.95 16.54 -16.12
C ALA A 125 -6.46 16.71 -15.76
N ILE A 126 -5.73 15.61 -15.58
CA ILE A 126 -4.29 15.63 -15.31
C ILE A 126 -3.48 16.09 -16.53
N ARG A 127 -3.83 15.63 -17.74
CA ARG A 127 -3.22 16.11 -18.99
C ARG A 127 -3.41 17.61 -19.16
N ALA A 128 -4.62 18.10 -18.86
CA ALA A 128 -4.92 19.53 -18.90
C ALA A 128 -4.05 20.31 -17.90
N GLU A 129 -3.86 19.79 -16.70
CA GLU A 129 -2.99 20.40 -15.70
C GLU A 129 -1.53 20.39 -16.15
N LEU A 130 -1.05 19.32 -16.78
CA LEU A 130 0.33 19.21 -17.27
C LEU A 130 0.66 20.14 -18.44
N ARG A 131 -0.32 20.66 -19.19
CA ARG A 131 -0.06 21.55 -20.34
C ARG A 131 0.71 22.80 -19.91
N GLY A 132 1.93 22.95 -20.43
CA GLY A 132 2.82 24.08 -20.12
C GLY A 132 3.60 23.94 -18.80
N LYS A 133 3.63 22.76 -18.19
CA LYS A 133 4.35 22.47 -16.93
C LYS A 133 5.36 21.34 -17.16
N GLN A 134 6.47 21.35 -16.41
CA GLN A 134 7.54 20.35 -16.58
C GLN A 134 7.18 18.99 -15.97
N SER A 135 6.62 18.96 -14.76
CA SER A 135 6.21 17.75 -14.07
C SER A 135 5.23 18.06 -12.94
N ILE A 136 4.45 17.05 -12.54
CA ILE A 136 3.66 17.05 -11.31
C ILE A 136 3.99 15.79 -10.51
N TYR A 137 3.85 15.87 -9.19
CA TYR A 137 3.81 14.70 -8.32
C TYR A 137 2.35 14.40 -7.99
N LEU A 138 1.85 13.26 -8.46
CA LEU A 138 0.46 12.84 -8.26
C LEU A 138 0.41 11.55 -7.44
N CYS A 139 -0.10 11.64 -6.21
CA CYS A 139 -0.40 10.46 -5.40
C CYS A 139 -1.70 9.80 -5.89
N LEU A 140 -1.61 8.52 -6.26
CA LEU A 140 -2.75 7.71 -6.75
C LEU A 140 -3.43 6.88 -5.65
N SER A 141 -2.72 6.61 -4.56
CA SER A 141 -3.23 5.88 -3.39
C SER A 141 -2.60 6.42 -2.12
N TYR A 142 -3.32 6.26 -1.01
CA TYR A 142 -3.01 6.82 0.30
C TYR A 142 -1.67 6.37 0.87
N ASP A 143 -1.35 7.05 1.96
CA ASP A 143 -0.05 7.00 2.56
C ASP A 143 0.27 5.71 3.30
N THR A 144 1.54 5.32 3.21
CA THR A 144 2.08 4.18 3.94
C THR A 144 2.76 4.65 5.21
N ASP A 145 2.24 4.26 6.38
CA ASP A 145 2.90 4.44 7.68
C ASP A 145 3.73 3.21 8.05
N LEU A 146 5.01 3.26 7.68
CA LEU A 146 5.94 2.16 7.89
C LEU A 146 6.19 1.89 9.38
N LEU A 147 6.29 2.92 10.22
CA LEU A 147 6.56 2.72 11.65
C LEU A 147 5.38 2.03 12.34
N GLN A 148 4.15 2.47 12.06
CA GLN A 148 2.97 1.87 12.68
C GLN A 148 2.77 0.42 12.21
N ALA A 149 3.02 0.13 10.92
CA ALA A 149 3.00 -1.23 10.40
C ALA A 149 4.02 -2.13 11.09
N LEU A 150 5.26 -1.65 11.29
CA LEU A 150 6.31 -2.38 12.00
C LEU A 150 5.94 -2.64 13.47
N ARG A 151 5.36 -1.65 14.16
CA ARG A 151 4.91 -1.80 15.56
C ARG A 151 3.83 -2.86 15.71
N GLU A 152 2.82 -2.84 14.83
CA GLU A 152 1.76 -3.85 14.85
C GLU A 152 2.31 -5.24 14.54
N ALA A 153 3.14 -5.38 13.49
CA ALA A 153 3.70 -6.68 13.12
C ALA A 153 4.62 -7.27 14.21
N SER A 154 5.21 -6.41 15.03
CA SER A 154 6.10 -6.78 16.13
C SER A 154 5.39 -7.34 17.34
N SER A 155 4.21 -6.80 17.65
CA SER A 155 3.37 -7.24 18.76
C SER A 155 1.91 -7.32 18.29
N PRO A 156 1.59 -8.29 17.40
CA PRO A 156 0.28 -8.30 16.77
C PRO A 156 -0.82 -8.50 17.81
N SER A 157 -1.89 -7.71 17.73
CA SER A 157 -3.01 -7.77 18.68
C SER A 157 -3.63 -9.18 18.79
N TRP A 158 -3.59 -9.94 17.69
CA TRP A 158 -4.08 -11.32 17.60
C TRP A 158 -3.13 -12.37 18.20
N ALA A 159 -1.83 -12.09 18.30
CA ALA A 159 -0.85 -13.03 18.86
C ALA A 159 -0.97 -13.15 20.39
N ALA A 160 -1.57 -12.16 21.06
CA ALA A 160 -1.84 -12.20 22.50
C ALA A 160 -2.79 -13.34 22.94
N LYS A 161 -3.52 -13.95 21.98
CA LYS A 161 -4.49 -15.04 22.20
C LYS A 161 -3.94 -16.44 21.90
N SER A 162 -2.73 -16.54 21.36
CA SER A 162 -2.06 -17.82 21.06
C SER A 162 -1.30 -18.32 22.29
N GLU A 163 -1.25 -19.64 22.52
CA GLU A 163 -0.41 -20.27 23.57
C GLU A 163 1.09 -19.99 23.37
N ASP A 164 1.47 -19.55 22.17
CA ASP A 164 2.85 -19.34 21.72
C ASP A 164 3.31 -17.87 21.91
N LYS A 165 3.03 -17.32 23.11
CA LYS A 165 3.25 -15.91 23.48
C LYS A 165 4.70 -15.43 23.41
N ALA A 166 5.67 -16.34 23.39
CA ALA A 166 7.08 -16.03 23.64
C ALA A 166 8.03 -16.44 22.51
N ALA A 167 7.55 -17.11 21.45
CA ALA A 167 8.41 -17.51 20.36
C ALA A 167 8.90 -16.28 19.57
N PRO A 168 10.23 -16.08 19.42
CA PRO A 168 10.75 -15.03 18.54
C PRO A 168 10.28 -15.27 17.11
N ARG A 169 9.82 -14.22 16.43
CA ARG A 169 9.33 -14.26 15.05
C ARG A 169 10.17 -13.33 14.19
N ASP A 170 10.66 -13.83 13.06
CA ASP A 170 11.23 -12.96 12.04
C ASP A 170 10.13 -12.17 11.33
N LEU A 171 10.47 -10.97 10.87
CA LEU A 171 9.55 -10.11 10.14
C LEU A 171 9.84 -10.16 8.65
N PHE A 172 8.79 -10.31 7.85
CA PHE A 172 8.85 -10.30 6.39
C PHE A 172 8.12 -9.05 5.89
N LEU A 173 8.85 -8.12 5.28
CA LEU A 173 8.32 -6.85 4.80
C LEU A 173 8.42 -6.77 3.28
N LEU A 174 7.29 -6.83 2.59
CA LEU A 174 7.21 -6.56 1.15
C LEU A 174 6.78 -5.10 0.94
N SER A 175 7.51 -4.36 0.11
CA SER A 175 7.16 -2.97 -0.22
C SER A 175 7.46 -2.69 -1.69
N ASP A 176 6.46 -2.16 -2.39
CA ASP A 176 6.52 -1.69 -3.78
C ASP A 176 6.39 -0.16 -3.90
N GLY A 177 6.42 0.55 -2.76
CA GLY A 177 6.26 2.01 -2.70
C GLY A 177 7.03 2.70 -1.57
N ALA A 178 6.79 4.00 -1.42
CA ALA A 178 7.35 4.83 -0.37
C ALA A 178 6.54 4.72 0.93
N ALA A 179 7.22 4.88 2.07
CA ALA A 179 6.57 5.31 3.30
C ALA A 179 6.30 6.81 3.19
N THR A 180 5.02 7.20 3.18
CA THR A 180 4.61 8.59 2.92
C THR A 180 3.86 9.22 4.10
N TRP A 181 3.65 8.49 5.19
CA TRP A 181 3.03 8.98 6.43
C TRP A 181 3.73 8.48 7.68
N GLY A 182 3.52 9.19 8.77
CA GLY A 182 4.10 8.87 10.08
C GLY A 182 5.54 9.34 10.23
N GLU A 183 6.31 8.61 11.03
CA GLU A 183 7.70 8.94 11.31
C GLU A 183 8.59 8.67 10.10
N ALA A 184 9.27 9.70 9.60
CA ALA A 184 10.20 9.61 8.47
C ALA A 184 11.66 9.40 8.92
N ASN A 185 11.98 9.65 10.19
CA ASN A 185 13.33 9.52 10.70
C ASN A 185 13.70 8.04 10.91
N LEU A 186 14.49 7.49 9.97
CA LEU A 186 14.95 6.10 10.00
C LEU A 186 15.63 5.70 11.31
N HIS A 187 16.30 6.61 12.02
CA HIS A 187 16.91 6.32 13.31
C HIS A 187 15.85 6.01 14.38
N LEU A 188 14.76 6.78 14.42
CA LEU A 188 13.64 6.56 15.34
C LEU A 188 12.88 5.28 15.00
N ILE A 189 12.66 5.01 13.71
CA ILE A 189 12.03 3.76 13.25
C ILE A 189 12.87 2.55 13.66
N THR A 190 14.17 2.61 13.40
CA THR A 190 15.15 1.57 13.76
C THR A 190 15.20 1.34 15.27
N LYS A 191 15.19 2.41 16.06
CA LYS A 191 15.15 2.32 17.53
C LYS A 191 13.87 1.65 18.02
N SER A 192 12.74 1.93 17.39
CA SER A 192 11.48 1.25 17.69
C SER A 192 11.61 -0.25 17.41
N LEU A 193 12.19 -0.66 16.27
CA LEU A 193 12.48 -2.07 15.97
C LEU A 193 13.44 -2.72 16.99
N ALA A 194 14.47 -2.01 17.44
CA ALA A 194 15.40 -2.55 18.43
C ALA A 194 14.72 -2.86 19.79
N SER A 195 13.66 -2.11 20.14
CA SER A 195 12.89 -2.33 21.36
C SER A 195 12.02 -3.60 21.34
N ILE A 196 11.90 -4.25 20.18
CA ILE A 196 11.01 -5.39 19.92
C ILE A 196 11.72 -6.76 20.13
N GLY A 197 13.00 -6.75 20.52
CA GLY A 197 13.81 -7.94 20.78
C GLY A 197 14.62 -8.38 19.56
N LYS A 198 15.61 -9.27 19.74
CA LYS A 198 16.48 -9.78 18.66
C LYS A 198 15.65 -10.60 17.65
N ARG A 199 15.21 -9.96 16.57
CA ARG A 199 14.41 -10.54 15.47
C ARG A 199 14.93 -9.99 14.15
N SER A 200 15.01 -10.81 13.12
CA SER A 200 15.52 -10.37 11.81
C SER A 200 14.38 -9.82 10.96
N LEU A 201 14.61 -8.70 10.26
CA LEU A 201 13.69 -8.16 9.26
C LEU A 201 14.21 -8.49 7.86
N PHE A 202 13.45 -9.32 7.13
CA PHE A 202 13.67 -9.66 5.74
C PHE A 202 12.77 -8.80 4.85
N ALA A 203 13.35 -7.87 4.11
CA ALA A 203 12.63 -6.98 3.21
C ALA A 203 12.66 -7.51 1.76
N TYR A 204 11.58 -7.26 1.02
CA TYR A 204 11.42 -7.60 -0.39
C TYR A 204 11.02 -6.32 -1.12
N LYS A 205 11.80 -5.96 -2.15
CA LYS A 205 11.60 -4.75 -2.95
C LYS A 205 11.36 -5.11 -4.41
N THR A 206 10.50 -4.37 -5.11
CA THR A 206 10.18 -4.64 -6.52
C THR A 206 11.05 -3.87 -7.50
N GLY A 207 11.92 -2.97 -7.00
CA GLY A 207 12.84 -2.19 -7.82
C GLY A 207 12.16 -1.06 -8.58
N ARG A 208 10.91 -0.71 -8.22
CA ARG A 208 10.16 0.38 -8.85
C ARG A 208 10.64 1.75 -8.40
N ALA A 209 10.53 2.73 -9.31
CA ALA A 209 10.84 4.12 -8.99
C ALA A 209 9.90 4.65 -7.89
N GLY A 210 10.47 5.29 -6.87
CA GLY A 210 9.71 5.80 -5.71
C GLY A 210 9.61 4.83 -4.54
N GLU A 211 10.22 3.64 -4.60
CA GLU A 211 10.32 2.74 -3.45
C GLU A 211 11.19 3.33 -2.32
N ALA A 212 10.82 3.06 -1.06
CA ALA A 212 11.62 3.44 0.11
C ALA A 212 12.87 2.54 0.30
N THR A 213 13.68 2.37 -0.74
CA THR A 213 14.83 1.45 -0.76
C THR A 213 15.79 1.70 0.41
N SER A 214 16.14 2.97 0.67
CA SER A 214 17.01 3.35 1.79
C SER A 214 16.43 2.96 3.15
N ALA A 215 15.10 3.03 3.31
CA ALA A 215 14.44 2.62 4.53
C ALA A 215 14.54 1.10 4.70
N LEU A 216 14.16 0.33 3.68
CA LEU A 216 14.22 -1.14 3.70
C LEU A 216 15.63 -1.65 4.02
N GLU A 217 16.65 -1.08 3.38
CA GLU A 217 18.06 -1.44 3.60
C GLU A 217 18.54 -1.10 5.01
N THR A 218 18.16 0.07 5.54
CA THR A 218 18.52 0.48 6.90
C THR A 218 17.88 -0.43 7.94
N LEU A 219 16.57 -0.72 7.79
CA LEU A 219 15.81 -1.54 8.72
C LEU A 219 16.29 -2.99 8.71
N ALA A 220 16.48 -3.59 7.52
CA ALA A 220 17.02 -4.93 7.39
C ALA A 220 18.43 -5.04 8.01
N ARG A 221 19.33 -4.10 7.71
CA ARG A 221 20.69 -4.08 8.27
C ARG A 221 20.68 -3.94 9.80
N SER A 222 19.83 -3.07 10.33
CA SER A 222 19.76 -2.80 11.77
C SER A 222 19.20 -3.96 12.60
N SER A 223 18.38 -4.81 11.98
CA SER A 223 17.74 -5.97 12.62
C SER A 223 18.56 -7.27 12.46
N GLY A 224 19.63 -7.26 11.66
CA GLY A 224 20.39 -8.46 11.30
C GLY A 224 19.72 -9.31 10.21
N GLY A 225 18.72 -8.78 9.52
CA GLY A 225 18.08 -9.41 8.38
C GLY A 225 18.68 -8.98 7.04
N ALA A 226 17.86 -8.95 6.00
CA ALA A 226 18.29 -8.92 4.60
C ALA A 226 17.28 -8.26 3.67
N VAL A 227 17.73 -7.78 2.51
CA VAL A 227 16.86 -7.22 1.46
C VAL A 227 16.99 -8.07 0.19
N PHE A 228 15.85 -8.47 -0.36
CA PHE A 228 15.72 -9.23 -1.60
C PHE A 228 15.04 -8.38 -2.67
N SER A 229 15.56 -8.44 -3.90
CA SER A 229 14.92 -7.82 -5.05
C SER A 229 14.02 -8.86 -5.72
N VAL A 230 12.80 -8.46 -6.09
CA VAL A 230 11.84 -9.26 -6.86
C VAL A 230 11.36 -8.40 -8.02
N ALA A 231 12.13 -8.40 -9.12
CA ALA A 231 11.86 -7.54 -10.28
C ALA A 231 10.89 -8.17 -11.28
N SER A 232 10.63 -9.47 -11.17
CA SER A 232 9.86 -10.25 -12.13
C SER A 232 9.09 -11.40 -11.46
N GLU A 233 8.09 -11.98 -12.14
CA GLU A 233 7.33 -13.12 -11.61
C GLU A 233 8.22 -14.37 -11.49
N GLU A 234 9.21 -14.51 -12.37
CA GLU A 234 10.16 -15.61 -12.38
C GLU A 234 11.04 -15.65 -11.12
N GLU A 235 11.27 -14.50 -10.49
CA GLU A 235 12.09 -14.36 -9.28
C GLU A 235 11.32 -14.72 -7.98
N ILE A 236 9.98 -14.79 -8.02
CA ILE A 236 9.13 -14.99 -6.83
C ILE A 236 9.51 -16.28 -6.09
N ALA A 237 9.70 -17.38 -6.81
CA ALA A 237 9.99 -18.68 -6.21
C ALA A 237 11.34 -18.68 -5.48
N SER A 238 12.35 -18.03 -6.06
CA SER A 238 13.67 -17.90 -5.45
C SER A 238 13.61 -16.98 -4.22
N ALA A 239 13.04 -15.79 -4.37
CA ALA A 239 12.91 -14.82 -3.30
C ALA A 239 12.15 -15.39 -2.08
N ALA A 240 11.05 -16.13 -2.32
CA ALA A 240 10.24 -16.74 -1.27
C ALA A 240 11.00 -17.73 -0.37
N THR A 241 12.18 -18.22 -0.78
CA THR A 241 13.01 -19.12 0.02
C THR A 241 14.36 -18.53 0.44
N ALA A 242 14.74 -17.38 -0.12
CA ALA A 242 16.06 -16.78 0.06
C ALA A 242 16.38 -16.43 1.53
N HIS A 243 15.37 -16.07 2.33
CA HIS A 243 15.52 -15.81 3.77
C HIS A 243 15.93 -17.04 4.60
N ARG A 244 15.79 -18.26 4.06
CA ARG A 244 16.22 -19.49 4.73
C ARG A 244 17.73 -19.70 4.65
N GLN A 245 18.39 -18.96 3.77
CA GLN A 245 19.83 -19.03 3.59
C GLN A 245 20.49 -17.88 4.34
N ARG A 246 21.61 -18.17 5.02
CA ARG A 246 22.36 -17.11 5.69
C ARG A 246 23.08 -16.25 4.64
N PRO A 247 22.88 -14.93 4.63
CA PRO A 247 23.64 -14.04 3.75
C PRO A 247 25.13 -14.12 4.06
N TRP A 248 25.95 -14.09 3.02
CA TRP A 248 27.38 -13.90 3.13
C TRP A 248 27.68 -12.42 3.13
N ARG A 249 28.48 -11.94 4.07
CA ARG A 249 28.93 -10.55 4.08
C ARG A 249 30.06 -10.40 3.05
N LEU A 250 29.94 -9.43 2.14
CA LEU A 250 31.01 -9.11 1.21
C LEU A 250 32.13 -8.39 1.99
N GLU A 251 33.23 -9.09 2.25
CA GLU A 251 34.39 -8.51 2.95
C GLU A 251 35.34 -7.75 2.01
N ALA A 252 35.58 -8.31 0.83
CA ALA A 252 36.43 -7.69 -0.19
C ALA A 252 35.99 -8.13 -1.60
N PHE A 253 36.25 -7.28 -2.59
CA PHE A 253 36.02 -7.55 -4.00
C PHE A 253 37.20 -7.04 -4.81
N ASN A 254 37.79 -7.91 -5.64
CA ASN A 254 38.97 -7.59 -6.44
C ASN A 254 38.67 -7.90 -7.92
N VAL A 255 39.05 -6.99 -8.82
CA VAL A 255 39.02 -7.20 -10.27
C VAL A 255 40.46 -7.23 -10.78
N THR A 256 40.85 -8.34 -11.41
CA THR A 256 42.21 -8.49 -11.95
C THR A 256 42.49 -7.40 -12.98
N GLY A 257 43.53 -6.61 -12.73
CA GLY A 257 43.94 -5.50 -13.60
C GLY A 257 43.18 -4.19 -13.40
N GLY A 258 42.22 -4.13 -12.47
CA GLY A 258 41.51 -2.91 -12.10
C GLY A 258 42.01 -2.31 -10.79
N SER A 259 42.22 -0.99 -10.77
CA SER A 259 42.31 -0.16 -9.57
C SER A 259 41.07 0.73 -9.50
N ASP A 260 40.57 1.05 -8.30
CA ASP A 260 39.32 1.83 -8.07
C ASP A 260 38.05 1.18 -8.65
N VAL A 261 37.71 0.00 -8.14
CA VAL A 261 36.48 -0.69 -8.51
C VAL A 261 35.27 -0.09 -7.78
N LEU A 262 34.27 0.36 -8.54
CA LEU A 262 32.95 0.73 -8.04
C LEU A 262 31.95 -0.41 -8.27
N ILE A 263 31.30 -0.87 -7.21
CA ILE A 263 30.21 -1.86 -7.31
C ILE A 263 28.87 -1.12 -7.34
N ALA A 264 28.14 -1.26 -8.44
CA ALA A 264 26.81 -0.71 -8.59
C ALA A 264 25.88 -1.27 -7.49
N GLY A 265 25.09 -0.40 -6.86
CA GLY A 265 24.17 -0.78 -5.78
C GLY A 265 24.81 -1.05 -4.41
N ARG A 266 26.15 -0.90 -4.28
CA ARG A 266 26.90 -1.08 -3.01
C ARG A 266 26.48 -2.35 -2.21
N PRO A 267 26.45 -3.53 -2.85
CA PRO A 267 26.01 -4.75 -2.17
C PRO A 267 26.93 -5.06 -1.00
N SER A 268 26.37 -5.08 0.21
CA SER A 268 27.11 -5.48 1.42
C SER A 268 26.93 -6.95 1.80
N ALA A 269 26.01 -7.64 1.11
CA ALA A 269 25.67 -9.03 1.34
C ALA A 269 25.39 -9.76 0.01
N ILE A 270 25.81 -11.02 -0.09
CA ILE A 270 25.56 -11.94 -1.19
C ILE A 270 24.68 -13.08 -0.63
N TYR A 271 23.64 -13.45 -1.38
CA TYR A 271 22.76 -14.57 -1.04
C TYR A 271 23.11 -15.76 -1.96
N PRO A 272 23.31 -16.97 -1.43
CA PRO A 272 23.58 -18.16 -2.25
C PRO A 272 22.37 -18.65 -3.03
#